data_AF-A0A813XW56-F1
#
_entry.id   AF-A0A813XW56-F1
#
_cell.length_a   1.000
_cell.length_b   1.000
_cell.length_c   1.000
_cell.angle_alpha   90.00
_cell.angle_beta   90.00
_cell.angle_gamma   90.00
#
_symmetry.space_group_name_H-M   'P 1'
#
loop_
_entity.id
_entity.type
_entity.pdbx_description
1 polymer ?
#
loop_
_entity_poly.entity_id
_entity_poly.type
_entity_poly.pdbx_seq_one_letter_code
_entity_poly.pdbx_strand_id
1 'polypeptide(L)'
;MFTAVKLLGPKLVMIGEMVHGLKFFMLMFFVFILAFGVSFYSLVFGVQEFTWHLPQNFKANGYAAFILLLGYMTIVSILLVNLLIAMFSNTFDRRQNNADRIWKFQRYSLVSEYLSRPSFPSPFIFLSHCVRLTLYTLAKCCKSEFIQNKYRQHVNRTKYKLSLNDKSITRIETTEDAYGDEVYYNYLKQERKLLDELDLDEERV
;
A
#
# COMPACT_ATOMS: atom_id res chain seq x y z
N MET A 1 -11.01 -5.12 5.12
CA MET A 1 -11.01 -6.50 5.62
C MET A 1 -9.79 -7.28 5.13
N PHE A 2 -9.50 -7.34 3.83
CA PHE A 2 -8.31 -8.03 3.28
C PHE A 2 -6.95 -7.38 3.63
N THR A 3 -6.93 -6.08 3.94
CA THR A 3 -5.72 -5.35 4.40
C THR A 3 -5.18 -5.82 5.76
N ALA A 4 -6.01 -6.49 6.56
CA ALA A 4 -5.63 -7.01 7.88
C ALA A 4 -4.81 -8.31 7.81
N VAL A 5 -4.84 -9.02 6.67
CA VAL A 5 -4.11 -10.28 6.50
C VAL A 5 -2.61 -9.98 6.32
N LYS A 6 -1.78 -10.59 7.17
CA LYS A 6 -0.31 -10.38 7.20
C LYS A 6 0.37 -10.57 5.85
N LEU A 7 -0.11 -11.49 5.03
CA LEU A 7 0.50 -11.84 3.75
C LEU A 7 0.09 -10.91 2.59
N LEU A 8 -1.13 -10.36 2.65
CA LEU A 8 -1.72 -9.60 1.54
C LEU A 8 -1.64 -8.09 1.74
N GLY A 9 -1.59 -7.61 2.99
CA GLY A 9 -1.66 -6.19 3.27
C GLY A 9 -0.55 -5.35 2.64
N PRO A 10 0.75 -5.67 2.80
CA PRO A 10 1.83 -4.91 2.17
C PRO A 10 1.75 -4.94 0.65
N LYS A 11 1.42 -6.09 0.08
CA LYS A 11 1.26 -6.29 -1.37
C LYS A 11 0.10 -5.45 -1.93
N LEU A 12 -1.01 -5.34 -1.20
CA LEU A 12 -2.16 -4.55 -1.63
C LEU A 12 -1.87 -3.04 -1.63
N VAL A 13 -1.18 -2.56 -0.59
CA VAL A 13 -0.73 -1.16 -0.48
C VAL A 13 0.24 -0.83 -1.60
N MET A 14 1.14 -1.75 -1.91
CA MET A 14 2.06 -1.60 -3.03
C MET A 14 1.36 -1.54 -4.39
N ILE A 15 0.37 -2.41 -4.64
CA ILE A 15 -0.39 -2.41 -5.90
C ILE A 15 -1.12 -1.08 -6.10
N GLY A 16 -1.74 -0.53 -5.06
CA GLY A 16 -2.47 0.76 -5.16
C GLY A 16 -1.58 1.92 -5.59
N GLU A 17 -0.34 1.94 -5.10
CA GLU A 17 0.66 2.94 -5.51
C GLU A 17 1.25 2.65 -6.90
N MET A 18 1.44 1.38 -7.26
CA MET A 18 1.89 0.99 -8.60
C MET A 18 0.88 1.35 -9.70
N VAL A 19 -0.42 1.32 -9.39
CA VAL A 19 -1.48 1.75 -10.31
C VAL A 19 -1.32 3.22 -10.71
N HIS A 20 -0.73 4.08 -9.87
CA HIS A 20 -0.42 5.45 -10.27
C HIS A 20 0.61 5.52 -11.39
N GLY A 21 1.65 4.67 -11.36
CA GLY A 21 2.61 4.54 -12.45
C GLY A 21 1.99 3.92 -13.71
N LEU A 22 1.04 3.00 -13.54
CA LEU A 22 0.29 2.38 -14.63
C LEU A 22 -0.57 3.40 -15.40
N LYS A 23 -1.10 4.44 -14.74
CA LYS A 23 -1.90 5.50 -15.42
C LYS A 23 -1.11 6.18 -16.54
N PHE A 24 0.17 6.47 -16.32
CA PHE A 24 1.05 7.06 -17.34
C PHE A 24 1.28 6.11 -18.51
N PHE A 25 1.51 4.83 -18.21
CA PHE A 25 1.66 3.80 -19.22
C PHE A 25 0.39 3.61 -20.07
N MET A 26 -0.79 3.62 -19.44
CA MET A 26 -2.08 3.54 -20.15
C MET A 26 -2.32 4.75 -21.07
N LEU A 27 -1.87 5.94 -20.66
CA LEU A 27 -1.92 7.12 -21.51
C LEU A 27 -1.02 6.97 -22.75
N MET A 28 0.19 6.44 -22.57
CA MET A 28 1.09 6.19 -23.69
C MET A 28 0.54 5.14 -24.67
N PHE A 29 -0.04 4.06 -24.12
CA PHE A 29 -0.73 3.03 -24.91
C PHE A 29 -1.89 3.61 -25.73
N PHE A 30 -2.69 4.50 -25.12
CA PHE A 30 -3.79 5.18 -25.79
C PHE A 30 -3.30 6.03 -26.98
N VAL A 31 -2.19 6.76 -26.81
CA VAL A 31 -1.59 7.54 -27.90
C VAL A 31 -1.15 6.66 -29.06
N PHE A 32 -0.53 5.50 -28.79
CA PHE A 32 -0.15 4.55 -29.85
C PHE A 32 -1.37 3.99 -30.60
N ILE A 33 -2.43 3.61 -29.87
CA ILE A 33 -3.66 3.12 -30.50
C ILE A 33 -4.28 4.19 -31.41
N LEU A 34 -4.36 5.44 -30.94
CA LEU A 34 -4.92 6.52 -31.75
C LEU A 34 -4.09 6.82 -32.99
N ALA A 35 -2.76 6.92 -32.84
CA ALA A 35 -1.86 7.21 -33.96
C ALA A 35 -1.93 6.11 -35.03
N PHE A 36 -1.94 4.85 -34.61
CA PHE A 36 -2.11 3.72 -35.50
C PHE A 36 -3.51 3.67 -36.11
N GLY A 37 -4.57 3.89 -35.31
CA GLY A 37 -5.95 3.89 -35.79
C GLY A 37 -6.20 4.91 -36.88
N VAL A 38 -5.69 6.14 -36.73
CA VAL A 38 -5.78 7.21 -37.74
C VAL A 38 -4.99 6.83 -39.00
N SER A 39 -3.78 6.32 -38.84
CA SER A 39 -2.91 5.94 -39.96
C SER A 39 -3.49 4.76 -40.75
N PHE A 40 -4.02 3.75 -40.06
CA PHE A 40 -4.66 2.57 -40.65
C PHE A 40 -5.97 2.94 -41.36
N TYR A 41 -6.79 3.81 -40.76
CA TYR A 41 -8.00 4.33 -41.40
C TYR A 41 -7.67 5.04 -42.72
N SER A 42 -6.63 5.88 -42.73
CA SER A 42 -6.15 6.57 -43.92
C SER A 42 -5.65 5.59 -45.00
N LEU A 43 -4.94 4.53 -44.61
CA LEU A 43 -4.39 3.53 -45.54
C LEU A 43 -5.49 2.67 -46.19
N VAL A 44 -6.53 2.30 -45.44
CA VAL A 44 -7.58 1.39 -45.91
C VAL A 44 -8.63 2.14 -46.73
N PHE A 45 -9.05 3.33 -46.31
CA PHE A 45 -10.12 4.07 -46.98
C PHE A 45 -9.61 5.15 -47.94
N GLY A 46 -8.37 5.62 -47.79
CA GLY A 46 -7.82 6.70 -48.61
C GLY A 46 -8.64 7.99 -48.51
N VAL A 47 -8.16 9.07 -49.14
CA VAL A 47 -9.01 10.25 -49.37
C VAL A 47 -9.92 9.92 -50.55
N GLN A 48 -11.09 9.34 -50.27
CA GLN A 48 -12.04 8.94 -51.30
C GLN A 48 -13.16 9.97 -51.43
N GLU A 49 -13.37 10.51 -52.63
CA GLU A 49 -14.61 11.23 -52.93
C GLU A 49 -15.78 10.25 -52.90
N PHE A 50 -16.93 10.70 -52.40
CA PHE A 50 -18.11 9.85 -52.22
C PHE A 50 -18.59 9.29 -53.57
N THR A 51 -18.33 8.00 -53.85
CA THR A 51 -18.82 7.30 -55.04
C THR A 51 -19.56 6.02 -54.66
N TRP A 52 -20.57 5.65 -55.44
CA TRP A 52 -21.43 4.49 -55.17
C TRP A 52 -20.78 3.13 -55.55
N HIS A 53 -19.53 3.12 -56.03
CA HIS A 53 -18.82 1.91 -56.47
C HIS A 53 -17.62 1.59 -55.58
N LEU A 54 -17.51 0.33 -55.14
CA LEU A 54 -16.35 -0.17 -54.39
C LEU A 54 -15.11 -0.20 -55.30
N PRO A 55 -14.03 0.54 -54.97
CA PRO A 55 -12.82 0.54 -55.78
C PRO A 55 -12.12 -0.83 -55.70
N GLN A 56 -11.71 -1.38 -56.85
CA GLN A 56 -11.09 -2.71 -56.95
C GLN A 56 -9.75 -2.84 -56.18
N ASN A 57 -9.11 -1.71 -55.84
CA ASN A 57 -7.86 -1.65 -55.06
C ASN A 57 -8.04 -1.99 -53.57
N PHE A 58 -9.28 -2.17 -53.10
CA PHE A 58 -9.61 -2.46 -51.71
C PHE A 58 -9.00 -3.80 -51.22
N LYS A 59 -8.92 -4.81 -52.10
CA LYS A 59 -8.35 -6.12 -51.74
C LYS A 59 -6.83 -6.06 -51.50
N ALA A 60 -6.07 -5.43 -52.40
CA ALA A 60 -4.62 -5.35 -52.31
C ALA A 60 -4.17 -4.50 -51.10
N ASN A 61 -4.80 -3.35 -50.89
CA ASN A 61 -4.53 -2.48 -49.74
C ASN A 61 -4.96 -3.13 -48.42
N GLY A 62 -6.04 -3.93 -48.43
CA GLY A 62 -6.51 -4.68 -47.26
C GLY A 62 -5.51 -5.74 -46.76
N TYR A 63 -4.90 -6.53 -47.65
CA TYR A 63 -3.89 -7.52 -47.24
C TYR A 63 -2.62 -6.86 -46.70
N ALA A 64 -2.14 -5.79 -47.35
CA ALA A 64 -0.98 -5.04 -46.88
C ALA A 64 -1.26 -4.39 -45.50
N ALA A 65 -2.43 -3.78 -45.33
CA ALA A 65 -2.86 -3.20 -44.06
C ALA A 65 -2.95 -4.26 -42.96
N PHE A 66 -3.48 -5.46 -43.26
CA PHE A 66 -3.58 -6.55 -42.30
C PHE A 66 -2.20 -7.08 -41.85
N ILE A 67 -1.26 -7.24 -42.77
CA ILE A 67 0.12 -7.66 -42.43
C ILE A 67 0.82 -6.58 -41.59
N LEU A 68 0.65 -5.30 -41.95
CA LEU A 68 1.19 -4.17 -41.17
C LEU A 68 0.57 -4.08 -39.77
N LEU A 69 -0.74 -4.31 -39.65
CA LEU A 69 -1.44 -4.38 -38.37
C LEU A 69 -0.86 -5.47 -37.48
N LEU A 70 -0.69 -6.69 -38.00
CA LEU A 70 -0.14 -7.81 -37.25
C LEU A 70 1.28 -7.50 -36.77
N GLY A 71 2.16 -7.06 -37.67
CA GLY A 71 3.54 -6.70 -37.32
C GLY A 71 3.61 -5.56 -36.29
N TYR A 72 2.80 -4.51 -36.49
CA TYR A 72 2.72 -3.38 -35.57
C TYR A 72 2.23 -3.80 -34.17
N MET A 73 1.12 -4.53 -34.09
CA MET A 73 0.57 -5.00 -32.81
C MET A 73 1.55 -5.93 -32.08
N THR A 74 2.28 -6.78 -32.81
CA THR A 74 3.31 -7.65 -32.23
C THR A 74 4.50 -6.85 -31.69
N ILE A 75 5.06 -5.93 -32.48
CA ILE A 75 6.21 -5.12 -32.04
C ILE A 75 5.84 -4.23 -30.85
N VAL A 76 4.71 -3.54 -30.91
CA VAL A 76 4.25 -2.65 -29.84
C VAL A 76 3.92 -3.43 -28.57
N SER A 77 3.27 -4.60 -28.67
CA SER A 77 2.99 -5.42 -27.48
C SER A 77 4.25 -5.95 -26.81
N ILE A 78 5.24 -6.44 -27.59
CA ILE A 78 6.53 -6.87 -27.04
C ILE A 78 7.24 -5.71 -26.34
N LEU A 79 7.31 -4.55 -27.00
CA LEU A 79 7.95 -3.34 -26.46
C LEU A 79 7.27 -2.87 -25.18
N LEU A 80 5.93 -2.77 -25.20
CA LEU A 80 5.14 -2.29 -24.08
C LEU A 80 5.19 -3.24 -22.89
N VAL A 81 5.12 -4.56 -23.11
CA VAL A 81 5.25 -5.54 -22.01
C VAL A 81 6.64 -5.46 -21.39
N ASN A 82 7.70 -5.38 -22.19
CA ASN A 82 9.07 -5.26 -21.67
C ASN A 82 9.26 -3.98 -20.85
N LEU A 83 8.72 -2.86 -21.33
CA LEU A 83 8.78 -1.59 -20.62
C LEU A 83 7.91 -1.58 -19.36
N LEU A 84 6.74 -2.22 -19.40
CA LEU A 84 5.84 -2.35 -18.24
C LEU A 84 6.49 -3.18 -17.13
N ILE A 85 7.11 -4.32 -17.48
CA ILE A 85 7.83 -5.16 -16.52
C ILE A 85 9.00 -4.39 -15.91
N ALA A 86 9.77 -3.65 -16.72
CA ALA A 86 10.88 -2.83 -16.23
C ALA A 86 10.42 -1.74 -15.24
N MET A 87 9.32 -1.04 -15.56
CA MET A 87 8.72 -0.03 -14.68
C MET A 87 8.19 -0.63 -13.37
N PHE A 88 7.58 -1.82 -13.43
CA PHE A 88 7.15 -2.53 -12.24
C PHE A 88 8.31 -3.00 -11.39
N SER A 89 9.38 -3.56 -11.97
CA SER A 89 10.57 -3.99 -11.23
C SER A 89 11.23 -2.82 -10.50
N ASN A 90 11.49 -1.71 -11.20
CA ASN A 90 12.11 -0.53 -10.61
C ASN A 90 11.23 0.11 -9.52
N THR A 91 9.91 0.13 -9.72
CA THR A 91 8.99 0.66 -8.71
C THR A 91 8.87 -0.27 -7.51
N PHE A 92 8.92 -1.59 -7.72
CA PHE A 92 8.90 -2.60 -6.67
C PHE A 92 10.10 -2.43 -5.73
N ASP A 93 11.30 -2.40 -6.30
CA ASP A 93 12.56 -2.29 -5.54
C ASP A 93 12.62 -0.98 -4.73
N ARG A 94 12.18 0.12 -5.32
CA ARG A 94 12.16 1.44 -4.64
C ARG A 94 11.06 1.58 -3.59
N ARG A 95 9.96 0.81 -3.67
CA ARG A 95 8.77 1.01 -2.82
C ARG A 95 8.52 -0.10 -1.80
N GLN A 96 9.19 -1.25 -1.86
CA GLN A 96 9.02 -2.36 -0.91
C GLN A 96 9.22 -1.93 0.55
N ASN A 97 10.33 -1.24 0.85
CA ASN A 97 10.65 -0.82 2.23
C ASN A 97 9.65 0.19 2.80
N ASN A 98 9.15 1.10 1.96
CA ASN A 98 8.17 2.11 2.36
C ASN A 98 6.76 1.51 2.52
N ALA A 99 6.36 0.60 1.62
CA ALA A 99 5.08 -0.09 1.70
C ALA A 99 4.97 -0.93 2.97
N ASP A 100 6.05 -1.60 3.39
CA ASP A 100 6.08 -2.38 4.62
C ASP A 100 5.91 -1.50 5.87
N ARG A 101 6.51 -0.30 5.89
CA ARG A 101 6.31 0.68 6.97
C ARG A 101 4.86 1.20 7.00
N ILE A 102 4.32 1.58 5.85
CA ILE A 102 2.94 2.07 5.72
C ILE A 102 1.95 0.99 6.16
N TRP A 103 2.15 -0.27 5.74
CA TRP A 103 1.30 -1.37 6.14
C TRP A 103 1.39 -1.65 7.65
N LYS A 104 2.59 -1.62 8.25
CA LYS A 104 2.74 -1.77 9.71
C LYS A 104 1.98 -0.67 10.47
N PHE A 105 2.02 0.57 9.98
CA PHE A 105 1.26 1.68 10.56
C PHE A 105 -0.25 1.49 10.41
N GLN A 106 -0.72 1.17 9.20
CA GLN A 106 -2.14 0.90 8.92
C GLN A 106 -2.67 -0.28 9.75
N ARG A 107 -1.87 -1.32 9.91
CA ARG A 107 -2.20 -2.48 10.72
C ARG A 107 -2.32 -2.13 12.20
N TYR A 108 -1.43 -1.30 12.73
CA TYR A 108 -1.57 -0.81 14.09
C TYR A 108 -2.90 -0.06 14.29
N SER A 109 -3.24 0.85 13.37
CA SER A 109 -4.51 1.59 13.43
C SER A 109 -5.74 0.67 13.32
N LEU A 110 -5.69 -0.36 12.48
CA LEU A 110 -6.76 -1.34 12.35
C LEU A 110 -6.93 -2.16 13.63
N VAL A 111 -5.83 -2.59 14.23
CA VAL A 111 -5.84 -3.40 15.46
C VAL A 111 -6.34 -2.55 16.64
N SER A 112 -5.87 -1.31 16.77
CA SER A 112 -6.33 -0.42 17.85
C SER A 112 -7.83 -0.10 17.71
N GLU A 113 -8.32 0.10 16.49
CA GLU A 113 -9.74 0.28 16.21
C GLU A 113 -10.54 -0.98 16.56
N TYR A 114 -10.08 -2.17 16.15
CA TYR A 114 -10.76 -3.43 16.45
C TYR A 114 -10.83 -3.73 17.95
N LEU A 115 -9.75 -3.47 18.69
CA LEU A 115 -9.69 -3.63 20.14
C LEU A 115 -10.60 -2.64 20.89
N SER A 116 -10.85 -1.46 20.31
CA SER A 116 -11.74 -0.45 20.91
C SER A 116 -13.23 -0.74 20.70
N ARG A 117 -13.58 -1.63 19.75
CA ARG A 117 -14.96 -1.97 19.42
C ARG A 117 -15.50 -3.05 20.37
N PRO A 118 -16.79 -3.00 20.76
CA PRO A 118 -17.39 -4.02 21.61
C PRO A 118 -17.35 -5.39 20.92
N SER A 119 -17.11 -6.46 21.69
CA SER A 119 -16.87 -7.82 21.18
C SER A 119 -18.07 -8.52 20.51
N PHE A 120 -19.25 -7.88 20.45
CA PHE A 120 -20.43 -8.47 19.86
C PHE A 120 -20.39 -8.34 18.32
N PRO A 121 -20.65 -9.42 17.57
CA PRO A 121 -20.67 -9.35 16.11
C PRO A 121 -21.80 -8.43 15.65
N SER A 122 -21.69 -7.91 14.41
CA SER A 122 -22.60 -6.92 13.79
C SER A 122 -24.09 -7.05 14.16
N PRO A 123 -24.73 -8.24 14.17
CA PRO A 123 -26.14 -8.37 14.53
C PRO A 123 -26.48 -8.11 16.02
N PHE A 124 -25.52 -8.19 16.96
CA PHE A 124 -25.77 -8.09 18.40
C PHE A 124 -25.17 -6.83 19.07
N ILE A 125 -24.73 -5.85 18.27
CA ILE A 125 -24.13 -4.59 18.77
C ILE A 125 -25.09 -3.81 19.69
N PHE A 126 -26.40 -3.89 19.44
CA PHE A 126 -27.42 -3.22 20.24
C PHE A 126 -27.43 -3.65 21.72
N LEU A 127 -27.24 -4.94 22.00
CA LEU A 127 -27.18 -5.46 23.39
C LEU A 127 -26.02 -4.82 24.17
N SER A 128 -24.87 -4.63 23.51
CA SER A 128 -23.70 -3.98 24.13
C SER A 128 -23.97 -2.53 24.51
N HIS A 129 -24.73 -1.80 23.68
CA HIS A 129 -25.13 -0.42 23.95
C HIS A 129 -26.20 -0.34 25.04
N CYS A 130 -27.17 -1.26 25.06
CA CYS A 130 -28.18 -1.36 26.10
C CYS A 130 -27.53 -1.56 27.49
N VAL A 131 -26.64 -2.54 27.64
CA VAL A 131 -25.94 -2.79 28.92
C VAL A 131 -25.12 -1.58 29.38
N ARG A 132 -24.44 -0.91 28.44
CA ARG A 132 -23.67 0.31 28.76
C ARG A 132 -24.56 1.46 29.23
N LEU A 133 -25.73 1.65 28.62
CA LEU A 133 -26.71 2.67 28.99
C LEU A 133 -27.32 2.38 30.36
N THR A 134 -27.65 1.11 30.64
CA THR A 134 -28.19 0.69 31.94
C THR A 134 -27.13 0.85 33.05
N LEU A 135 -25.86 0.48 32.81
CA LEU A 135 -24.77 0.70 33.77
C LEU A 135 -24.51 2.20 34.01
N TYR A 136 -24.59 3.05 32.98
CA TYR A 136 -24.40 4.49 33.11
C TYR A 136 -25.50 5.15 33.93
N THR A 137 -26.76 4.81 33.67
CA THR A 137 -27.92 5.34 34.42
C THR A 137 -27.89 4.87 35.87
N LEU A 138 -27.59 3.60 36.13
CA LEU A 138 -27.43 3.07 37.49
C LEU A 138 -26.25 3.69 38.24
N ALA A 139 -25.11 3.92 37.58
CA ALA A 139 -23.95 4.57 38.21
C ALA A 139 -24.20 6.05 38.56
N LYS A 140 -25.09 6.72 37.80
CA LYS A 140 -25.44 8.12 38.01
C LYS A 140 -26.54 8.29 39.07
N CYS A 141 -27.53 7.39 39.10
CA CYS A 141 -28.63 7.42 40.07
C CYS A 141 -28.24 6.81 41.42
N CYS A 142 -27.51 5.70 41.42
CA CYS A 142 -27.04 5.03 42.64
C CYS A 142 -25.54 5.30 42.75
N LYS A 143 -25.13 6.23 43.64
CA LYS A 143 -23.72 6.60 43.91
C LYS A 143 -22.89 5.49 44.57
N SER A 144 -23.22 4.22 44.30
CA SER A 144 -22.57 3.03 44.84
C SER A 144 -21.15 2.90 44.27
N GLU A 145 -20.17 2.83 45.17
CA GLU A 145 -18.76 2.65 44.84
C GLU A 145 -18.54 1.37 44.01
N PHE A 146 -19.29 0.31 44.27
CA PHE A 146 -19.27 -0.94 43.51
C PHE A 146 -19.69 -0.75 42.04
N ILE A 147 -20.79 -0.01 41.79
CA ILE A 147 -21.28 0.24 40.42
C ILE A 147 -20.33 1.18 39.66
N GLN A 148 -19.77 2.18 40.34
CA GLN A 148 -18.74 3.04 39.76
C GLN A 148 -17.48 2.25 39.37
N ASN A 149 -17.06 1.31 40.22
CA ASN A 149 -15.88 0.48 39.94
C ASN A 149 -16.14 -0.48 38.77
N LYS A 150 -17.35 -1.05 38.69
CA LYS A 150 -17.75 -1.93 37.58
C LYS A 150 -17.87 -1.19 36.24
N TYR A 151 -18.40 0.04 36.23
CA TYR A 151 -18.40 0.90 35.05
C TYR A 151 -16.97 1.27 34.61
N ARG A 152 -16.12 1.68 35.58
CA ARG A 152 -14.70 2.00 35.35
C ARG A 152 -13.93 0.81 34.78
N GLN A 153 -14.17 -0.40 35.30
CA GLN A 153 -13.55 -1.63 34.81
C GLN A 153 -13.99 -1.98 33.39
N HIS A 154 -15.27 -1.80 33.05
CA HIS A 154 -15.77 -1.98 31.68
C HIS A 154 -15.16 -1.00 30.68
N VAL A 155 -15.04 0.27 31.05
CA VAL A 155 -14.40 1.31 30.22
C VAL A 155 -12.89 1.06 30.08
N ASN A 156 -12.24 0.56 31.14
CA ASN A 156 -10.81 0.24 31.12
C ASN A 156 -10.51 -1.04 30.33
N ARG A 157 -11.42 -2.02 30.23
CA ARG A 157 -11.23 -3.21 29.38
C ARG A 157 -11.04 -2.89 27.89
N THR A 158 -11.62 -1.78 27.42
CA THR A 158 -11.44 -1.27 26.06
C THR A 158 -10.14 -0.48 25.86
N LYS A 159 -9.36 -0.25 26.92
CA LYS A 159 -8.04 0.40 26.88
C LYS A 159 -6.97 -0.68 26.98
N TYR A 160 -6.08 -0.75 26.00
CA TYR A 160 -4.90 -1.63 25.97
C TYR A 160 -3.80 -1.18 26.95
N LYS A 161 -4.16 -0.50 28.04
CA LYS A 161 -3.20 -0.09 29.09
C LYS A 161 -2.88 -1.30 29.95
N LEU A 162 -1.63 -1.74 29.88
CA LEU A 162 -1.09 -2.75 30.79
C LEU A 162 -0.91 -2.12 32.17
N SER A 163 -1.44 -2.74 33.21
CA SER A 163 -1.20 -2.32 34.60
C SER A 163 0.09 -2.98 35.06
N LEU A 164 1.14 -2.20 35.27
CA LEU A 164 2.43 -2.68 35.73
C LEU A 164 2.62 -2.36 37.22
N ASN A 165 3.40 -3.20 37.89
CA ASN A 165 3.86 -2.95 39.26
C ASN A 165 5.15 -2.13 39.23
N ASP A 166 5.44 -1.35 40.27
CA ASP A 166 6.60 -0.45 40.32
C ASP A 166 7.92 -1.20 40.07
N LYS A 167 8.08 -2.39 40.67
CA LYS A 167 9.26 -3.25 40.43
C LYS A 167 9.43 -3.68 38.97
N SER A 168 8.31 -3.88 38.26
CA SER A 168 8.31 -4.26 36.85
C SER A 168 8.64 -3.07 35.96
N ILE A 169 8.15 -1.88 36.32
CA ILE A 169 8.44 -0.62 35.63
C ILE A 169 9.94 -0.33 35.71
N THR A 170 10.52 -0.32 36.91
CA THR A 170 11.96 -0.09 37.10
C THR A 170 12.81 -1.10 36.32
N ARG A 171 12.39 -2.37 36.26
CA ARG A 171 13.10 -3.39 35.49
C ARG A 171 13.03 -3.13 33.98
N ILE A 172 11.89 -2.65 33.46
CA ILE A 172 11.76 -2.29 32.05
C ILE A 172 12.60 -1.06 31.72
N GLU A 173 12.52 -0.01 32.54
CA GLU A 173 13.31 1.23 32.37
C GLU A 173 14.80 0.93 32.33
N THR A 174 15.32 0.20 33.33
CA THR A 174 16.74 -0.21 33.34
C THR A 174 17.14 -1.08 32.15
N THR A 175 16.21 -1.85 31.57
CA THR A 175 16.49 -2.67 30.38
C THR A 175 16.44 -1.83 29.09
N GLU A 176 15.52 -0.87 28.99
CA GLU A 176 15.45 0.09 27.88
C GLU A 176 16.69 0.98 27.86
N ASP A 177 17.14 1.48 29.02
CA ASP A 177 18.35 2.28 29.16
C ASP A 177 19.59 1.49 28.74
N ALA A 178 19.76 0.26 29.26
CA ALA A 178 20.90 -0.59 28.90
C ALA A 178 20.94 -0.94 27.41
N TYR A 179 19.77 -1.19 26.80
CA TYR A 179 19.67 -1.44 25.36
C TYR A 179 19.94 -0.17 24.55
N GLY A 180 19.47 1.00 25.03
CA GLY A 180 19.76 2.30 24.44
C GLY A 180 21.25 2.60 24.38
N ASP A 181 21.95 2.33 25.48
CA ASP A 181 23.41 2.47 25.57
C ASP A 181 24.12 1.51 24.59
N GLU A 182 23.74 0.23 24.57
CA GLU A 182 24.33 -0.75 23.64
C GLU A 182 24.18 -0.31 22.17
N VAL A 183 23.00 0.18 21.80
CA VAL A 183 22.73 0.70 20.46
C VAL A 183 23.62 1.92 20.16
N TYR A 184 23.75 2.86 21.10
CA TYR A 184 24.60 4.05 20.94
C TYR A 184 26.08 3.70 20.76
N TYR A 185 26.60 2.77 21.57
CA TYR A 185 27.98 2.28 21.41
C TYR A 185 28.20 1.60 20.05
N ASN A 186 27.22 0.83 19.56
CA ASN A 186 27.30 0.20 18.24
C ASN A 186 27.33 1.25 17.10
N TYR A 187 26.56 2.33 17.21
CA TYR A 187 26.63 3.44 16.26
C TYR A 187 28.00 4.12 16.26
N LEU A 188 28.52 4.50 17.44
CA LEU A 188 29.84 5.11 17.55
C LEU A 188 30.97 4.21 17.04
N LYS A 189 30.85 2.89 17.27
CA LYS A 189 31.79 1.90 16.75
C LYS A 189 31.74 1.82 15.22
N GLN A 190 30.57 2.00 14.62
CA GLN A 190 30.42 2.02 13.17
C GLN A 190 30.94 3.32 12.57
N GLU A 191 30.68 4.47 13.20
CA GLU A 191 31.19 5.78 12.78
C GLU A 191 32.72 5.85 12.86
N ARG A 192 33.31 5.35 13.94
CA ARG A 192 34.78 5.25 14.07
C ARG A 192 35.40 4.43 12.94
N LYS A 193 34.80 3.28 12.60
CA LYS A 193 35.27 2.46 11.47
C LYS A 193 35.21 3.19 10.14
N LEU A 194 34.18 4.00 9.92
CA LEU A 194 34.04 4.80 8.70
C LEU A 194 35.07 5.93 8.64
N LEU A 195 35.38 6.56 9.77
CA LEU A 195 36.44 7.57 9.86
C LEU A 195 37.82 6.95 9.63
N ASP A 196 38.09 5.79 10.22
CA ASP A 196 39.34 5.04 9.99
C ASP A 196 39.48 4.62 8.51
N GLU A 197 38.38 4.26 7.83
CA GLU A 197 38.37 3.96 6.38
C GLU A 197 38.60 5.19 5.50
N LEU A 198 38.08 6.37 5.89
CA LEU A 198 38.31 7.63 5.18
C LEU A 198 39.74 8.14 5.34
N ASP A 199 40.31 8.06 6.54
CA ASP A 199 41.71 8.45 6.80
C ASP A 199 42.70 7.58 6.00
N LEU A 200 42.40 6.28 5.84
CA LEU A 200 43.20 5.35 5.03
C LEU A 200 43.14 5.62 3.51
N ASP A 201 42.07 6.25 3.02
CA ASP A 201 41.94 6.64 1.62
C ASP A 201 42.61 8.00 1.34
N GLU A 202 42.66 8.91 2.32
CA GLU A 202 43.36 10.20 2.22
C GLU A 202 44.90 10.02 2.26
N GLU A 203 45.40 9.04 3.00
CA GLU A 203 46.84 8.72 3.06
C GLU A 203 47.37 7.97 1.81
N ARG A 204 46.49 7.56 0.88
CA ARG A 204 46.83 6.84 -0.36
C ARG A 204 46.95 7.75 -1.60
N VAL A 205 46.72 9.06 -1.47
CA VAL A 205 46.81 10.07 -2.55
C VAL A 205 48.07 10.92 -2.40
#